data_AF-A0A454WH64-F1
#
_entry.id   AF-A0A454WH64-F1
#
_cell.length_a   1.000
_cell.length_b   1.000
_cell.length_c   1.000
_cell.angle_alpha   90.00
_cell.angle_beta   90.00
_cell.angle_gamma   90.00
#
_symmetry.space_group_name_H-M   'P 1'
#
loop_
_entity.id
_entity.type
_entity.pdbx_description
1 polymer ?
#
loop_
_entity_poly.entity_id
_entity_poly.type
_entity_poly.pdbx_seq_one_letter_code
_entity_poly.pdbx_strand_id
1 'polypeptide(L)'
;MTVRRLPALRGTAGWAVPAVLALLLTGCGIRATEVPTDFGPAPSRVRCSLSEPDAAQRSAPGVPVRVFLLCGSSLVAVDRTVRVPEAAADSGRRVLVAQGLLDELTEQPSAAEKQAGYTTDVRDGITVSGPRPGDPEDTLRLGTAPDDLTSYALAQVVCTFSDSAAAEGDGSVVLAGPSDGPARRYSCTDEVRARPGSNEPPSTEVTDG
;
A
#
# COMPACT_ATOMS: atom_id res chain seq x y z
N MET A 1 -14.89 24.92 117.25
CA MET A 1 -15.40 23.70 116.59
C MET A 1 -16.71 24.02 115.89
N THR A 2 -16.70 24.18 114.57
CA THR A 2 -17.85 24.04 113.67
C THR A 2 -17.33 24.01 112.24
N VAL A 3 -17.71 22.98 111.50
CA VAL A 3 -17.23 22.62 110.16
C VAL A 3 -18.33 22.95 109.14
N ARG A 4 -17.99 23.50 107.97
CA ARG A 4 -18.60 23.20 106.65
C ARG A 4 -17.99 24.09 105.55
N ARG A 5 -17.08 23.54 104.74
CA ARG A 5 -17.26 22.89 103.41
C ARG A 5 -17.35 23.88 102.24
N LEU A 6 -16.26 23.91 101.46
CA LEU A 6 -16.04 24.61 100.19
C LEU A 6 -16.91 24.04 99.05
N PRO A 7 -17.28 24.85 98.05
CA PRO A 7 -17.81 24.34 96.78
C PRO A 7 -16.65 23.98 95.84
N ALA A 8 -16.64 22.74 95.34
CA ALA A 8 -15.85 22.34 94.19
C ALA A 8 -16.73 22.40 92.94
N LEU A 9 -16.43 23.34 92.04
CA LEU A 9 -17.04 23.43 90.71
C LEU A 9 -16.58 22.24 89.87
N ARG A 10 -17.55 21.42 89.48
CA ARG A 10 -17.38 20.29 88.55
C ARG A 10 -17.15 20.83 87.14
N GLY A 11 -16.17 20.24 86.47
CA GLY A 11 -15.77 20.63 85.13
C GLY A 11 -16.77 20.27 84.04
N THR A 12 -16.65 21.00 82.94
CA THR A 12 -17.10 20.61 81.60
C THR A 12 -16.06 21.11 80.59
N ALA A 13 -14.86 20.55 80.68
CA ALA A 13 -13.92 20.55 79.57
C ALA A 13 -14.23 19.34 78.70
N GLY A 14 -14.83 19.56 77.54
CA GLY A 14 -15.02 18.46 76.59
C GLY A 14 -16.15 18.67 75.62
N TRP A 15 -16.17 19.77 74.86
CA TRP A 15 -16.97 19.87 73.64
C TRP A 15 -16.39 20.91 72.67
N ALA A 16 -15.06 20.93 72.53
CA ALA A 16 -14.37 21.82 71.57
C ALA A 16 -13.51 21.06 70.55
N VAL A 17 -13.64 19.73 70.48
CA VAL A 17 -12.80 18.88 69.60
C VAL A 17 -13.45 18.51 68.25
N PRO A 18 -14.79 18.35 68.08
CA PRO A 18 -15.29 17.90 66.78
C PRO A 18 -15.40 19.02 65.73
N ALA A 19 -15.37 20.30 66.13
CA ALA A 19 -15.59 21.41 65.19
C ALA A 19 -14.37 21.75 64.33
N VAL A 20 -13.15 21.43 64.77
CA VAL A 20 -11.91 21.78 64.04
C VAL A 20 -11.60 20.78 62.91
N LEU A 21 -12.10 19.53 62.98
CA LEU A 21 -11.81 18.51 61.97
C LEU A 21 -12.67 18.65 60.69
N ALA A 22 -13.80 19.36 60.75
CA ALA A 22 -14.70 19.52 59.59
C ALA A 22 -14.24 20.59 58.59
N LEU A 23 -13.35 21.52 58.99
CA LEU A 23 -12.88 22.62 58.14
C LEU A 23 -11.66 22.25 57.26
N LEU A 24 -10.99 21.13 57.53
CA LEU A 24 -9.85 20.66 56.72
C LEU A 24 -10.26 19.79 55.52
N LEU A 25 -11.57 19.54 55.36
CA LEU A 25 -12.15 18.83 54.21
C LEU A 25 -12.55 19.75 53.05
N THR A 26 -12.30 21.07 53.15
CA THR A 26 -12.38 21.96 51.98
C THR A 26 -11.15 21.74 51.11
N GLY A 27 -11.15 20.62 50.39
CA GLY A 27 -10.11 20.26 49.43
C GLY A 27 -9.85 21.42 48.48
N CYS A 28 -8.57 21.72 48.24
CA CYS A 28 -8.15 22.57 47.14
C CYS A 28 -8.74 21.96 45.86
N GLY A 29 -9.78 22.60 45.34
CA GLY A 29 -10.53 22.11 44.19
C GLY A 29 -9.60 21.96 42.99
N ILE A 30 -9.22 20.73 42.69
CA ILE A 30 -8.77 20.38 41.35
C ILE A 30 -10.02 20.53 40.49
N ARG A 31 -10.21 21.72 39.91
CA ARG A 31 -11.12 21.84 38.78
C ARG A 31 -10.55 20.92 37.71
N ALA A 32 -11.27 19.84 37.42
CA ALA A 32 -11.01 19.07 36.23
C ALA A 32 -11.07 20.07 35.06
N THR A 33 -9.92 20.43 34.52
CA THR A 33 -9.85 21.08 33.23
C THR A 33 -10.18 19.97 32.24
N GLU A 34 -11.47 19.82 32.00
CA GLU A 34 -12.02 18.99 30.95
C GLU A 34 -11.57 19.63 29.64
N VAL A 35 -10.38 19.22 29.17
CA VAL A 35 -9.91 19.60 27.85
C VAL A 35 -10.83 18.89 26.88
N PRO A 36 -11.52 19.59 25.96
CA PRO A 36 -12.29 18.95 24.91
C PRO A 36 -11.31 18.07 24.12
N THR A 37 -11.31 16.77 24.38
CA THR A 37 -10.54 15.82 23.58
C THR A 37 -11.31 15.57 22.30
N ASP A 38 -11.41 16.62 21.48
CA ASP A 38 -11.68 16.53 20.06
C ASP A 38 -10.34 16.35 19.33
N PHE A 39 -9.59 15.33 19.76
CA PHE A 39 -8.58 14.76 18.90
C PHE A 39 -9.40 13.91 17.93
N GLY A 40 -9.77 14.50 16.80
CA GLY A 40 -10.32 13.75 15.65
C GLY A 40 -9.52 12.45 15.45
N PRO A 41 -10.13 11.44 14.78
CA PRO A 41 -9.64 10.06 14.78
C PRO A 41 -8.12 9.98 14.71
N ALA A 42 -7.50 9.27 15.66
CA ALA A 42 -6.04 9.13 15.72
C ALA A 42 -5.51 8.79 14.31
N PRO A 43 -4.49 9.49 13.79
CA PRO A 43 -4.03 9.28 12.43
C PRO A 43 -3.64 7.83 12.27
N SER A 44 -4.40 7.11 11.44
CA SER A 44 -4.06 5.78 11.00
C SER A 44 -2.70 5.87 10.31
N ARG A 45 -1.73 5.12 10.80
CA ARG A 45 -0.41 5.04 10.14
C ARG A 45 -0.66 4.33 8.82
N VAL A 46 -0.84 5.09 7.73
CA VAL A 46 -1.15 4.57 6.40
C VAL A 46 -0.17 3.45 6.08
N ARG A 47 -0.69 2.32 5.61
CA ARG A 47 0.13 1.18 5.16
C ARG A 47 -0.07 0.85 3.69
N CYS A 48 -1.18 1.31 3.11
CA CYS A 48 -1.57 1.83 1.78
C CYS A 48 -3.07 2.16 1.96
N SER A 49 -3.81 3.00 1.25
CA SER A 49 -3.73 3.50 -0.11
C SER A 49 -3.49 5.01 -0.16
N LEU A 50 -3.11 5.52 -1.33
CA LEU A 50 -3.82 6.65 -1.92
C LEU A 50 -3.87 6.44 -3.44
N SER A 51 -5.08 6.24 -3.97
CA SER A 51 -5.35 6.10 -5.41
C SER A 51 -6.11 7.33 -5.88
N GLU A 52 -5.45 8.48 -5.83
CA GLU A 52 -5.79 9.61 -6.67
C GLU A 52 -4.50 10.03 -7.40
N PRO A 53 -4.52 10.18 -8.74
CA PRO A 53 -3.34 10.61 -9.47
C PRO A 53 -2.87 11.95 -8.90
N ASP A 54 -1.57 12.18 -8.79
CA ASP A 54 -1.08 13.49 -8.35
C ASP A 54 -1.65 14.60 -9.26
N ALA A 55 -1.82 15.83 -8.77
CA ALA A 55 -2.38 16.94 -9.56
C ALA A 55 -1.59 17.16 -10.87
N ALA A 56 -0.29 16.87 -10.83
CA ALA A 56 0.59 16.84 -12.00
C ALA A 56 0.25 15.70 -13.00
N GLN A 57 -0.09 14.50 -12.51
CA GLN A 57 -0.49 13.35 -13.35
C GLN A 57 -1.89 13.52 -13.96
N ARG A 58 -2.83 14.19 -13.26
CA ARG A 58 -4.18 14.48 -13.80
C ARG A 58 -4.17 15.43 -15.00
N SER A 59 -3.14 16.27 -15.12
CA SER A 59 -2.99 17.25 -16.20
C SER A 59 -2.11 16.76 -17.35
N ALA A 60 -1.52 15.57 -17.23
CA ALA A 60 -0.68 14.99 -18.26
C ALA A 60 -1.54 14.36 -19.37
N PRO A 61 -1.31 14.69 -20.65
CA PRO A 61 -1.94 13.96 -21.75
C PRO A 61 -1.45 12.50 -21.76
N GLY A 62 -2.37 11.55 -21.82
CA GLY A 62 -2.08 10.11 -21.89
C GLY A 62 -3.31 9.24 -21.61
N VAL A 63 -3.10 7.93 -21.62
CA VAL A 63 -4.12 6.91 -21.32
C VAL A 63 -4.01 6.53 -19.84
N PRO A 64 -5.09 6.59 -19.05
CA PRO A 64 -5.07 6.10 -17.69
C PRO A 64 -4.87 4.57 -17.70
N VAL A 65 -3.92 4.10 -16.91
CA VAL A 65 -3.59 2.69 -16.75
C VAL A 65 -3.41 2.36 -15.28
N ARG A 66 -3.33 1.07 -14.96
CA ARG A 66 -3.01 0.61 -13.60
C ARG A 66 -1.70 -0.14 -13.59
N VAL A 67 -0.89 0.13 -12.59
CA VAL A 67 0.32 -0.64 -12.28
C VAL A 67 0.19 -1.24 -10.89
N PHE A 68 0.77 -2.42 -10.67
CA PHE A 68 0.71 -3.10 -9.39
C PHE A 68 2.01 -2.86 -8.61
N LEU A 69 1.89 -2.09 -7.51
CA LEU A 69 2.98 -1.81 -6.59
C LEU A 69 2.88 -2.67 -5.34
N LEU A 70 4.02 -2.88 -4.68
CA LEU A 70 4.09 -3.59 -3.42
C LEU A 70 3.61 -2.70 -2.28
N CYS A 71 2.68 -3.23 -1.53
CA CYS A 71 2.15 -2.67 -0.30
C CYS A 71 2.40 -3.67 0.84
N GLY A 72 3.54 -3.52 1.53
CA GLY A 72 4.01 -4.55 2.45
C GLY A 72 4.30 -5.86 1.72
N SER A 73 3.47 -6.88 1.89
CA SER A 73 3.64 -8.21 1.29
C SER A 73 2.61 -8.56 0.21
N SER A 74 1.87 -7.58 -0.31
CA SER A 74 0.79 -7.77 -1.28
C SER A 74 0.90 -6.75 -2.41
N LEU A 75 0.30 -7.03 -3.54
CA LEU A 75 0.19 -6.12 -4.68
C LEU A 75 -1.08 -5.29 -4.59
N VAL A 76 -0.96 -4.00 -4.88
CA VAL A 76 -2.07 -3.05 -4.92
C VAL A 76 -2.01 -2.26 -6.22
N ALA A 77 -3.14 -2.13 -6.89
CA ALA A 77 -3.26 -1.35 -8.10
C ALA A 77 -3.16 0.15 -7.80
N VAL A 78 -2.37 0.85 -8.61
CA VAL A 78 -2.15 2.30 -8.54
C VAL A 78 -2.37 2.87 -9.93
N ASP A 79 -3.15 3.95 -10.01
CA ASP A 79 -3.44 4.61 -11.28
C ASP A 79 -2.22 5.42 -11.76
N ARG A 80 -1.92 5.27 -13.05
CA ARG A 80 -0.84 5.96 -13.77
C ARG A 80 -1.38 6.51 -15.09
N THR A 81 -0.57 7.32 -15.75
CA THR A 81 -0.89 7.88 -17.07
C THR A 81 0.24 7.58 -18.03
N VAL A 82 0.02 6.66 -18.97
CA VAL A 82 1.01 6.29 -19.98
C VAL A 82 0.72 7.02 -21.27
N ARG A 83 1.78 7.52 -21.93
CA ARG A 83 1.66 8.06 -23.30
C ARG A 83 1.72 6.91 -24.29
N VAL A 84 0.60 6.62 -24.94
CA VAL A 84 0.54 5.59 -25.99
C VAL A 84 0.46 6.28 -27.36
N PRO A 85 1.43 6.05 -28.27
CA PRO A 85 1.32 6.53 -29.64
C PRO A 85 0.11 5.89 -30.35
N GLU A 86 -0.73 6.69 -31.01
CA GLU A 86 -1.98 6.19 -31.63
C GLU A 86 -1.75 5.40 -32.93
N ALA A 87 -0.57 5.48 -33.56
CA ALA A 87 -0.36 5.07 -34.96
C ALA A 87 0.25 3.67 -35.18
N ALA A 88 0.26 2.78 -34.18
CA ALA A 88 0.81 1.43 -34.33
C ALA A 88 -0.26 0.39 -34.69
N ALA A 89 0.08 -0.60 -35.52
CA ALA A 89 -0.73 -1.81 -35.72
C ALA A 89 -0.92 -2.56 -34.39
N ASP A 90 -1.97 -3.38 -34.24
CA ASP A 90 -2.41 -3.93 -32.95
C ASP A 90 -1.30 -4.63 -32.14
N SER A 91 -0.50 -5.48 -32.77
CA SER A 91 0.66 -6.13 -32.12
C SER A 91 1.76 -5.14 -31.72
N GLY A 92 2.07 -4.17 -32.58
CA GLY A 92 2.99 -3.07 -32.26
C GLY A 92 2.46 -2.16 -31.14
N ARG A 93 1.15 -1.92 -31.10
CA ARG A 93 0.48 -1.13 -30.05
C ARG A 93 0.56 -1.85 -28.71
N ARG A 94 0.35 -3.17 -28.67
CA ARG A 94 0.50 -4.00 -27.46
C ARG A 94 1.90 -3.86 -26.87
N VAL A 95 2.93 -3.99 -27.69
CA VAL A 95 4.34 -3.84 -27.26
C VAL A 95 4.61 -2.44 -26.72
N LEU A 96 4.12 -1.39 -27.38
CA LEU A 96 4.27 -0.01 -26.90
C LEU A 96 3.57 0.24 -25.56
N VAL A 97 2.37 -0.32 -25.37
CA VAL A 97 1.65 -0.26 -24.10
C VAL A 97 2.43 -1.01 -23.01
N ALA A 98 2.89 -2.23 -23.31
CA ALA A 98 3.66 -3.04 -22.37
C ALA A 98 4.98 -2.35 -21.96
N GLN A 99 5.70 -1.74 -22.90
CA GLN A 99 6.89 -0.95 -22.59
C GLN A 99 6.55 0.24 -21.68
N GLY A 100 5.50 1.01 -22.01
CA GLY A 100 5.11 2.15 -21.18
C GLY A 100 4.66 1.75 -19.77
N LEU A 101 3.97 0.62 -19.62
CA LEU A 101 3.62 0.06 -18.31
C LEU A 101 4.84 -0.39 -17.52
N LEU A 102 5.84 -0.96 -18.19
CA LEU A 102 7.09 -1.36 -17.56
C LEU A 102 7.89 -0.13 -17.12
N ASP A 103 7.94 0.91 -17.95
CA ASP A 103 8.58 2.19 -17.60
C ASP A 103 7.96 2.77 -16.32
N GLU A 104 6.64 2.78 -16.20
CA GLU A 104 5.92 3.21 -14.99
C GLU A 104 6.18 2.32 -13.76
N LEU A 105 6.38 1.00 -13.95
CA LEU A 105 6.73 0.09 -12.85
C LEU A 105 8.17 0.29 -12.35
N THR A 106 9.07 0.70 -13.25
CA THR A 106 10.47 0.98 -12.93
C THR A 106 10.65 2.36 -12.30
N GLU A 107 9.75 3.31 -12.61
CA GLU A 107 9.75 4.60 -11.94
C GLU A 107 9.57 4.40 -10.42
N GLN A 108 10.49 5.00 -9.66
CA GLN A 108 10.41 4.93 -8.21
C GLN A 108 9.08 5.51 -7.74
N PRO A 109 8.39 4.89 -6.76
CA PRO A 109 7.15 5.44 -6.24
C PRO A 109 7.33 6.90 -5.81
N SER A 110 6.31 7.72 -6.06
CA SER A 110 6.31 9.14 -5.72
C SER A 110 6.56 9.37 -4.23
N ALA A 111 6.88 10.61 -3.85
CA ALA A 111 7.12 10.92 -2.44
C ALA A 111 5.90 10.60 -1.55
N ALA A 112 4.68 10.79 -2.05
CA ALA A 112 3.46 10.45 -1.34
C ALA A 112 3.26 8.93 -1.23
N GLU A 113 3.52 8.18 -2.30
CA GLU A 113 3.43 6.72 -2.32
C GLU A 113 4.46 6.07 -1.39
N LYS A 114 5.71 6.55 -1.41
CA LYS A 114 6.75 6.10 -0.47
C LYS A 114 6.34 6.35 0.98
N GLN A 115 5.75 7.51 1.27
CA GLN A 115 5.23 7.82 2.61
C GLN A 115 4.06 6.90 3.01
N ALA A 116 3.25 6.46 2.04
CA ALA A 116 2.17 5.50 2.24
C ALA A 116 2.66 4.03 2.33
N GLY A 117 3.92 3.76 2.02
CA GLY A 117 4.55 2.44 2.14
C GLY A 117 4.63 1.65 0.83
N TYR A 118 4.37 2.27 -0.31
CA TYR A 118 4.50 1.62 -1.62
C TYR A 118 5.97 1.45 -2.03
N THR A 119 6.27 0.31 -2.64
CA THR A 119 7.59 -0.03 -3.20
C THR A 119 7.43 -0.73 -4.56
N THR A 120 8.52 -0.82 -5.32
CA THR A 120 8.62 -1.63 -6.54
C THR A 120 9.91 -2.44 -6.47
N ASP A 121 9.86 -3.69 -6.91
CA ASP A 121 11.03 -4.57 -7.05
C ASP A 121 11.48 -4.69 -8.51
N VAL A 122 10.70 -4.12 -9.45
CA VAL A 122 11.05 -4.06 -10.86
C VAL A 122 12.15 -3.02 -11.06
N ARG A 123 13.28 -3.46 -11.61
CA ARG A 123 14.47 -2.60 -11.83
C ARG A 123 14.41 -1.93 -13.20
N ASP A 124 14.98 -0.73 -13.26
CA ASP A 124 15.20 -0.01 -14.52
C ASP A 124 15.96 -0.87 -15.55
N GLY A 125 15.72 -0.60 -16.83
CA GLY A 125 16.49 -1.18 -17.94
C GLY A 125 15.94 -2.50 -18.48
N ILE A 126 14.82 -3.01 -17.96
CA ILE A 126 14.07 -4.07 -18.62
C ILE A 126 13.31 -3.46 -19.80
N THR A 127 13.48 -4.04 -20.98
CA THR A 127 12.79 -3.63 -22.21
C THR A 127 11.78 -4.68 -22.65
N VAL A 128 10.79 -4.28 -23.43
CA VAL A 128 9.81 -5.15 -24.07
C VAL A 128 9.96 -5.05 -25.59
N SER A 129 10.02 -6.21 -26.25
CA SER A 129 9.93 -6.32 -27.71
C SER A 129 8.79 -7.25 -28.10
N GLY A 130 8.40 -7.21 -29.37
CA GLY A 130 7.39 -8.11 -29.92
C GLY A 130 7.89 -9.55 -30.11
N PRO A 131 7.03 -10.42 -30.66
CA PRO A 131 7.35 -11.81 -30.96
C PRO A 131 8.49 -11.93 -31.98
N ARG A 132 9.25 -13.02 -31.87
CA ARG A 132 10.20 -13.50 -32.88
C ARG A 132 9.51 -14.50 -33.81
N PRO A 133 10.12 -14.82 -34.97
CA PRO A 133 9.63 -15.91 -35.81
C PRO A 133 9.48 -17.21 -35.01
N GLY A 134 8.28 -17.78 -34.99
CA GLY A 134 7.93 -18.99 -34.24
C GLY A 134 7.28 -18.73 -32.88
N ASP A 135 7.24 -17.49 -32.41
CA ASP A 135 6.46 -17.13 -31.24
C ASP A 135 4.98 -16.95 -31.57
N PRO A 136 4.08 -17.19 -30.60
CA PRO A 136 2.71 -16.67 -30.63
C PRO A 136 2.69 -15.16 -30.88
N GLU A 137 1.72 -14.67 -31.66
CA GLU A 137 1.61 -13.26 -32.08
C GLU A 137 1.55 -12.25 -30.91
N ASP A 138 0.98 -12.68 -29.78
CA ASP A 138 0.79 -11.90 -28.56
C ASP A 138 1.97 -11.95 -27.59
N THR A 139 3.05 -12.63 -27.94
CA THR A 139 4.25 -12.75 -27.09
C THR A 139 4.91 -11.40 -26.85
N LEU A 140 5.11 -11.08 -25.57
CA LEU A 140 5.92 -9.96 -25.11
C LEU A 140 7.28 -10.49 -24.64
N ARG A 141 8.34 -10.15 -25.38
CA ARG A 141 9.71 -10.54 -25.05
C ARG A 141 10.35 -9.53 -24.13
N LEU A 142 10.71 -9.97 -22.93
CA LEU A 142 11.47 -9.16 -21.98
C LEU A 142 12.96 -9.19 -22.33
N GLY A 143 13.65 -8.09 -22.07
CA GLY A 143 15.11 -7.99 -22.21
C GLY A 143 15.89 -8.86 -21.20
N THR A 144 15.20 -9.42 -20.22
CA THR A 144 15.69 -10.41 -19.24
C THR A 144 14.77 -11.63 -19.25
N ALA A 145 15.25 -12.82 -18.89
CA ALA A 145 14.36 -13.96 -18.80
C ALA A 145 13.34 -13.75 -17.66
N PRO A 146 12.05 -14.10 -17.83
CA PRO A 146 11.07 -14.02 -16.74
C PRO A 146 11.52 -14.74 -15.47
N ASP A 147 12.15 -15.91 -15.62
CA ASP A 147 12.64 -16.73 -14.50
C ASP A 147 13.88 -16.14 -13.80
N ASP A 148 14.55 -15.15 -14.40
CA ASP A 148 15.66 -14.41 -13.78
C ASP A 148 15.16 -13.24 -12.91
N LEU A 149 13.88 -12.88 -13.01
CA LEU A 149 13.26 -11.89 -12.14
C LEU A 149 13.05 -12.49 -10.74
N THR A 150 13.04 -11.64 -9.73
CA THR A 150 12.56 -12.05 -8.41
C THR A 150 11.06 -12.41 -8.50
N SER A 151 10.56 -13.23 -7.58
CA SER A 151 9.13 -13.56 -7.54
C SER A 151 8.25 -12.31 -7.41
N TYR A 152 8.72 -11.30 -6.67
CA TYR A 152 8.04 -10.02 -6.54
C TYR A 152 8.02 -9.23 -7.85
N ALA A 153 9.15 -9.07 -8.54
CA ALA A 153 9.23 -8.34 -9.80
C ALA A 153 8.41 -9.04 -10.90
N LEU A 154 8.51 -10.37 -11.00
CA LEU A 154 7.71 -11.14 -11.96
C LEU A 154 6.20 -10.97 -11.69
N ALA A 155 5.78 -11.04 -10.43
CA ALA A 155 4.38 -10.82 -10.07
C ALA A 155 3.88 -9.40 -10.38
N GLN A 156 4.69 -8.37 -10.14
CA GLN A 156 4.35 -6.98 -10.50
C GLN A 156 4.19 -6.81 -12.00
N VAL A 157 5.10 -7.38 -12.80
CA VAL A 157 5.03 -7.32 -14.28
C VAL A 157 3.79 -8.06 -14.79
N VAL A 158 3.60 -9.32 -14.38
CA VAL A 158 2.47 -10.13 -14.83
C VAL A 158 1.13 -9.48 -14.47
N CYS A 159 0.95 -9.06 -13.21
CA CYS A 159 -0.30 -8.44 -12.79
C CYS A 159 -0.58 -7.10 -13.46
N THR A 160 0.45 -6.31 -13.76
CA THR A 160 0.29 -5.06 -14.49
C THR A 160 -0.09 -5.30 -15.95
N PHE A 161 0.57 -6.25 -16.62
CA PHE A 161 0.25 -6.54 -18.01
C PHE A 161 -1.14 -7.18 -18.13
N SER A 162 -1.51 -8.08 -17.22
CA SER A 162 -2.83 -8.73 -17.14
C SER A 162 -4.01 -7.77 -16.97
N ASP A 163 -3.86 -6.64 -16.26
CA ASP A 163 -4.94 -5.64 -16.07
C ASP A 163 -4.91 -4.52 -17.13
N SER A 164 -4.33 -4.79 -18.31
CA SER A 164 -4.10 -3.78 -19.33
C SER A 164 -4.41 -4.29 -20.74
N ALA A 165 -4.32 -3.38 -21.73
CA ALA A 165 -4.41 -3.75 -23.14
C ALA A 165 -3.22 -4.62 -23.63
N ALA A 166 -2.22 -4.87 -22.77
CA ALA A 166 -1.13 -5.80 -23.05
C ALA A 166 -1.54 -7.28 -22.90
N ALA A 167 -2.66 -7.56 -22.22
CA ALA A 167 -3.14 -8.91 -21.93
C ALA A 167 -3.86 -9.58 -23.12
N GLU A 168 -3.88 -10.90 -23.13
CA GLU A 168 -4.81 -11.70 -23.93
C GLU A 168 -6.27 -11.43 -23.51
N GLY A 169 -7.22 -11.89 -24.33
CA GLY A 169 -8.65 -11.69 -24.06
C GLY A 169 -9.15 -12.33 -22.75
N ASP A 170 -8.40 -13.29 -22.20
CA ASP A 170 -8.69 -13.95 -20.93
C ASP A 170 -7.97 -13.30 -19.73
N GLY A 171 -7.21 -12.21 -19.94
CA GLY A 171 -6.43 -11.53 -18.91
C GLY A 171 -5.07 -12.19 -18.61
N SER A 172 -4.68 -13.23 -19.35
CA SER A 172 -3.33 -13.81 -19.26
C SER A 172 -2.33 -13.00 -20.08
N VAL A 173 -1.03 -13.27 -19.88
CA VAL A 173 0.03 -12.64 -20.66
C VAL A 173 1.08 -13.67 -21.09
N VAL A 174 1.43 -13.66 -22.37
CA VAL A 174 2.51 -14.49 -22.90
C VAL A 174 3.83 -13.75 -22.78
N LEU A 175 4.74 -14.27 -21.96
CA LEU A 175 6.08 -13.71 -21.78
C LEU A 175 7.14 -14.69 -22.28
N ALA A 176 8.20 -14.13 -22.84
CA ALA A 176 9.40 -14.86 -23.21
C ALA A 176 10.65 -14.04 -22.87
N GLY A 177 11.80 -14.71 -22.69
CA GLY A 177 13.08 -14.05 -22.46
C GLY A 177 13.78 -13.58 -23.74
N PRO A 178 15.01 -13.05 -23.64
CA PRO A 178 15.80 -12.65 -24.79
C PRO A 178 16.48 -13.83 -25.51
N SER A 179 16.57 -14.99 -24.87
CA SER A 179 17.08 -16.24 -25.44
C SER A 179 15.98 -17.02 -26.18
N ASP A 180 16.35 -18.14 -26.80
CA ASP A 180 15.42 -19.02 -27.52
C ASP A 180 14.61 -19.94 -26.59
N GLY A 181 14.47 -19.54 -25.31
CA GLY A 181 13.56 -20.21 -24.38
C GLY A 181 12.11 -20.08 -24.85
N PRO A 182 11.25 -21.07 -24.51
CA PRO A 182 9.88 -21.06 -24.98
C PRO A 182 9.08 -19.94 -24.33
N ALA A 183 8.08 -19.44 -25.06
CA ALA A 183 7.11 -18.51 -24.53
C ALA A 183 6.19 -19.22 -23.51
N ARG A 184 5.87 -18.54 -22.41
CA ARG A 184 4.97 -19.08 -21.40
C ARG A 184 3.84 -18.10 -21.15
N ARG A 185 2.63 -18.63 -20.99
CA ARG A 185 1.44 -17.89 -20.59
C ARG A 185 1.40 -17.81 -19.07
N TYR A 186 1.35 -16.61 -18.52
CA TYR A 186 1.27 -16.32 -17.09
C TYR A 186 -0.11 -15.78 -16.74
N SER A 187 -0.56 -16.05 -15.51
CA SER A 187 -1.82 -15.50 -15.00
C SER A 187 -1.60 -14.77 -13.67
N CYS A 188 -2.20 -13.58 -13.53
CA CYS A 188 -2.25 -12.88 -12.26
C CYS A 188 -3.46 -13.33 -11.43
N THR A 189 -3.26 -14.31 -10.54
CA THR A 189 -4.33 -14.77 -9.63
C THR A 189 -4.43 -13.90 -8.37
N ASP A 190 -5.51 -14.06 -7.62
CA ASP A 190 -5.67 -13.36 -6.34
C ASP A 190 -4.63 -13.80 -5.31
N GLU A 191 -4.17 -15.06 -5.36
CA GLU A 191 -3.10 -15.58 -4.50
C GLU A 191 -1.74 -14.94 -4.81
N VAL A 192 -1.45 -14.70 -6.10
CA VAL A 192 -0.27 -13.95 -6.56
C VAL A 192 -0.35 -12.51 -6.05
N ARG A 193 -1.50 -11.85 -6.20
CA ARG A 193 -1.71 -10.49 -5.69
C ARG A 193 -1.59 -10.41 -4.17
N ALA A 194 -2.10 -11.40 -3.46
CA ALA A 194 -2.08 -11.42 -1.99
C ALA A 194 -0.68 -11.69 -1.43
N ARG A 195 0.13 -12.56 -2.07
CA ARG A 195 1.44 -13.00 -1.55
C ARG A 195 2.46 -13.28 -2.68
N PRO A 196 2.89 -12.26 -3.44
CA PRO A 196 3.80 -12.42 -4.59
C PRO A 196 5.20 -12.97 -4.22
N GLY A 197 5.59 -12.87 -2.95
CA GLY A 197 6.85 -13.43 -2.45
C GLY A 197 6.87 -14.95 -2.30
N SER A 198 5.70 -15.58 -2.20
CA SER A 198 5.56 -17.04 -2.00
C SER A 198 4.65 -17.73 -3.01
N ASN A 199 3.87 -16.96 -3.77
CA ASN A 199 3.01 -17.43 -4.84
C ASN A 199 3.48 -16.77 -6.15
N GLU A 200 4.36 -17.44 -6.86
CA GLU A 200 4.77 -17.02 -8.19
C GLU A 200 3.59 -17.10 -9.17
N PRO A 201 3.50 -16.21 -10.19
CA PRO A 201 2.48 -16.32 -11.20
C PRO A 201 2.49 -17.70 -11.88
N PRO A 202 1.38 -18.47 -11.84
CA PRO A 202 1.32 -19.77 -12.51
C PRO A 202 1.55 -19.56 -14.00
N SER A 203 2.30 -20.47 -14.61
CA SER A 203 2.56 -20.43 -16.04
C SER A 203 2.57 -21.79 -16.73
N THR A 204 2.16 -21.75 -18.00
CA THR A 204 2.16 -22.91 -18.90
C THR A 204 2.92 -22.52 -20.17
N GLU A 205 3.75 -23.44 -20.66
CA GLU A 205 4.38 -23.26 -21.97
C GLU A 205 3.32 -23.13 -23.07
N VAL A 206 3.54 -22.20 -24.01
CA VAL A 206 2.67 -22.03 -25.18
C VAL A 206 3.24 -22.87 -26.30
N THR A 207 2.50 -23.90 -26.70
CA THR A 207 2.91 -24.84 -27.75
C THR A 207 2.35 -24.51 -29.14
N ASP A 208 1.41 -23.56 -29.23
CA ASP A 208 0.73 -23.19 -30.47
C ASP A 208 1.07 -21.75 -30.86
N GLY A 209 1.56 -21.57 -32.08
CA GLY A 209 1.82 -20.28 -32.75
C GLY A 209 1.41 -20.34 -34.21
#